data_AF-A0A971K0G9-F1
#
_entry.id   AF-A0A971K0G9-F1
#
_cell.length_a   1.000
_cell.length_b   1.000
_cell.length_c   1.000
_cell.angle_alpha   90.00
_cell.angle_beta   90.00
_cell.angle_gamma   90.00
#
_symmetry.space_group_name_H-M   'P 1'
#
loop_
_entity.id
_entity.type
_entity.pdbx_description
1 polymer ?
#
loop_
_entity_poly.entity_id
_entity_poly.type
_entity_poly.pdbx_seq_one_letter_code
_entity_poly.pdbx_strand_id
1 'polypeptide(L)'
;TAESITYLPSSGLSTAATTLVAHSLGSGDKALAQRFGDTSLILGTLFMSAMGLVLYFFAHPLLGLFTADEAVITLGAKVLRIEAFAQPAFGLSMLTFGIFRGAGDTKSPFFISIAGMWLVRLPLAWALLSYTTWGLWGVWLAMASDITLRGIICLFAYRHSGWLERYTEQH
;
A
#
# COMPACT_ATOMS: atom_id res chain seq x y z
N THR A 1 7.60 14.71 3.45
CA THR A 1 6.41 15.07 4.27
C THR A 1 6.20 13.99 5.32
N ALA A 2 5.39 14.21 6.37
CA ALA A 2 5.13 13.21 7.44
C ALA A 2 4.79 11.80 6.90
N GLU A 3 4.08 11.78 5.77
CA GLU A 3 3.67 10.58 5.02
C GLU A 3 4.85 9.69 4.57
N SER A 4 5.96 10.30 4.13
CA SER A 4 7.14 9.57 3.64
C SER A 4 7.82 8.75 4.74
N ILE A 5 7.76 9.21 5.99
CA ILE A 5 8.33 8.50 7.14
C ILE A 5 7.57 7.20 7.41
N THR A 6 6.25 7.21 7.19
CA THR A 6 5.41 6.03 7.41
C THR A 6 5.58 4.98 6.30
N TYR A 7 6.04 5.38 5.12
CA TYR A 7 6.31 4.46 4.01
C TYR A 7 7.65 3.71 4.12
N LEU A 8 8.64 4.28 4.81
CA LEU A 8 9.97 3.68 4.94
C LEU A 8 9.94 2.27 5.55
N PRO A 9 9.22 1.99 6.65
CA PRO A 9 9.13 0.64 7.18
C PRO A 9 8.46 -0.35 6.20
N SER A 10 7.43 0.10 5.47
CA SER A 10 6.73 -0.72 4.48
C SER A 10 7.66 -1.12 3.33
N SER A 11 8.47 -0.17 2.85
CA SER A 11 9.46 -0.43 1.80
C SER A 11 10.54 -1.42 2.23
N GLY A 12 10.99 -1.36 3.49
CA GLY A 12 11.93 -2.31 4.06
C GLY A 12 11.35 -3.73 4.15
N LEU A 13 10.11 -3.85 4.65
CA LEU A 13 9.39 -5.12 4.73
C LEU A 13 9.13 -5.72 3.34
N SER A 14 8.72 -4.90 2.37
CA SER A 14 8.56 -5.32 0.96
C SER A 14 9.86 -5.84 0.36
N THR A 15 10.99 -5.20 0.66
CA THR A 15 12.32 -5.63 0.19
C THR A 15 12.73 -6.95 0.82
N ALA A 16 12.53 -7.11 2.13
CA ALA A 16 12.79 -8.37 2.82
C ALA A 16 11.95 -9.52 2.25
N ALA A 17 10.65 -9.29 2.02
CA ALA A 17 9.75 -10.25 1.40
C ALA A 17 10.21 -10.64 -0.02
N THR A 18 10.64 -9.65 -0.82
CA THR A 18 11.20 -9.86 -2.17
C THR A 18 12.39 -10.82 -2.11
N THR A 19 13.34 -10.58 -1.20
CA THR A 19 14.56 -11.39 -1.05
C THR A 19 14.25 -12.82 -0.60
N LEU A 20 13.39 -12.99 0.41
CA LEU A 20 13.04 -14.31 0.94
C LEU A 20 12.32 -15.16 -0.12
N VAL A 21 11.36 -14.57 -0.83
CA VAL A 21 10.63 -15.27 -1.90
C VAL A 21 11.56 -15.61 -3.07
N ALA A 22 12.39 -14.67 -3.52
CA ALA A 22 13.34 -14.89 -4.61
C ALA A 22 14.33 -16.02 -4.27
N HIS A 23 14.85 -16.03 -3.04
CA HIS A 23 15.77 -17.07 -2.59
C HIS A 23 15.12 -18.45 -2.55
N SER A 24 13.92 -18.58 -1.98
CA SER A 24 13.20 -19.85 -1.91
C SER A 24 12.77 -20.38 -3.28
N LEU A 25 12.37 -19.49 -4.19
CA LEU A 25 12.09 -19.88 -5.57
C LEU A 25 13.36 -20.31 -6.31
N GLY A 26 14.48 -19.61 -6.10
CA GLY A 26 15.78 -19.98 -6.66
C GLY A 26 16.31 -21.32 -6.14
N SER A 27 15.93 -21.74 -4.92
CA SER A 27 16.24 -23.06 -4.38
C SER A 27 15.24 -24.16 -4.81
N GLY A 28 14.25 -23.84 -5.64
CA GLY A 28 13.22 -24.77 -6.10
C GLY A 28 12.13 -25.09 -5.08
N ASP A 29 12.16 -24.49 -3.89
CA ASP A 29 11.21 -24.77 -2.80
C ASP A 29 10.01 -23.80 -2.84
N LYS A 30 9.04 -24.16 -3.68
CA LYS A 30 7.80 -23.39 -3.87
C LYS A 30 6.94 -23.32 -2.61
N ALA A 31 6.93 -24.38 -1.81
CA ALA A 31 6.17 -24.42 -0.56
C ALA A 31 6.74 -23.42 0.45
N LEU A 32 8.07 -23.33 0.53
CA LEU A 32 8.76 -22.35 1.36
C LEU A 32 8.54 -20.92 0.85
N ALA A 33 8.60 -20.70 -0.47
CA ALA A 33 8.30 -19.40 -1.07
C ALA A 33 6.88 -18.92 -0.74
N GLN A 34 5.88 -19.81 -0.82
CA GLN A 34 4.51 -19.49 -0.46
C GLN A 34 4.38 -19.13 1.04
N ARG A 35 4.98 -19.93 1.92
CA ARG A 35 4.99 -19.67 3.37
C ARG A 35 5.63 -18.34 3.73
N PHE A 36 6.75 -17.98 3.10
CA PHE A 36 7.38 -16.68 3.32
C PHE A 36 6.54 -15.53 2.76
N GLY A 37 5.89 -15.71 1.62
CA GLY A 37 4.92 -14.76 1.06
C GLY A 37 3.76 -14.50 2.02
N ASP A 38 3.10 -15.55 2.49
CA ASP A 38 1.97 -15.48 3.42
C ASP A 38 2.37 -14.81 4.74
N THR A 39 3.49 -15.23 5.32
CA THR A 39 4.00 -14.70 6.59
C THR A 39 4.36 -13.22 6.44
N SER A 40 5.02 -12.86 5.33
CA SER A 40 5.41 -11.47 5.05
C SER A 40 4.18 -10.58 4.84
N LEU A 41 3.16 -11.07 4.14
CA LEU A 41 1.88 -10.37 3.98
C LEU A 41 1.18 -10.13 5.31
N ILE A 42 1.08 -11.15 6.15
CA ILE A 42 0.42 -11.05 7.47
C ILE A 42 1.20 -10.08 8.37
N LEU A 43 2.51 -10.32 8.56
CA LEU A 43 3.34 -9.50 9.44
C LEU A 43 3.42 -8.05 8.98
N GLY A 44 3.61 -7.82 7.68
CA GLY A 44 3.72 -6.46 7.18
C GLY A 44 2.38 -5.72 7.17
N THR A 45 1.26 -6.40 6.95
CA THR A 45 -0.08 -5.79 7.09
C THR A 45 -0.38 -5.47 8.55
N LEU A 46 -0.04 -6.35 9.50
CA LEU A 46 -0.17 -6.09 10.93
C LEU A 46 0.69 -4.90 11.36
N PHE A 47 1.94 -4.85 10.91
CA PHE A 47 2.84 -3.74 11.20
C PHE A 47 2.30 -2.41 10.65
N MET A 48 1.82 -2.40 9.41
CA MET A 48 1.21 -1.20 8.81
C MET A 48 -0.09 -0.79 9.50
N SER A 49 -0.88 -1.75 9.99
CA SER A 49 -2.06 -1.48 10.79
C SER A 49 -1.70 -0.83 12.13
N ALA A 50 -0.64 -1.30 12.78
CA ALA A 50 -0.12 -0.70 14.01
C ALA A 50 0.38 0.73 13.78
N MET A 51 1.09 0.96 12.67
CA MET A 51 1.46 2.32 12.25
C MET A 51 0.25 3.21 11.98
N GLY A 52 -0.82 2.65 11.41
CA GLY A 52 -2.08 3.37 11.18
C GLY A 52 -2.70 3.83 12.49
N LEU A 53 -2.71 2.97 13.51
CA LEU A 53 -3.18 3.35 14.85
C LEU A 53 -2.33 4.46 15.46
N VAL A 54 -1.00 4.37 15.35
CA VAL A 54 -0.11 5.44 15.82
C VAL A 54 -0.42 6.75 15.10
N LEU A 55 -0.55 6.74 13.78
CA LEU A 55 -0.95 7.93 13.02
C LEU A 55 -2.32 8.46 13.46
N TYR A 56 -3.30 7.61 13.70
CA TYR A 56 -4.64 8.02 14.09
C TYR A 56 -4.67 8.78 15.43
N PHE A 57 -3.96 8.27 16.45
CA PHE A 57 -3.90 8.88 17.77
C PHE A 57 -2.96 10.09 17.81
N PHE A 58 -1.84 10.05 17.07
CA PHE A 58 -0.84 11.12 17.08
C PHE A 58 -0.96 12.11 15.91
N ALA A 59 -2.02 12.04 15.09
CA ALA A 59 -2.20 12.91 13.91
C ALA A 59 -2.06 14.42 14.23
N HIS A 60 -2.68 14.86 15.33
CA HIS A 60 -2.67 16.27 15.75
C HIS A 60 -1.26 16.76 16.16
N PRO A 61 -0.56 16.10 17.12
CA PRO A 61 0.80 16.50 17.47
C PRO A 61 1.79 16.32 16.32
N LEU A 62 1.61 15.31 15.45
CA LEU A 62 2.47 15.14 14.27
C LEU A 62 2.39 16.35 13.35
N LEU A 63 1.19 16.87 13.08
CA LEU A 63 1.04 18.05 12.22
C LEU A 63 1.50 19.35 12.88
N GLY A 64 1.37 19.45 14.21
CA GLY A 64 1.94 20.56 14.98
C GLY A 64 3.46 20.69 14.85
N LEU A 65 4.16 19.61 14.45
CA LEU A 65 5.60 19.67 14.14
C LEU A 65 5.91 20.29 12.77
N PHE A 66 4.96 20.28 11.84
CA PHE A 66 5.16 20.76 10.46
C PHE A 66 4.60 22.17 10.24
N THR A 67 3.58 22.57 10.97
CA THR A 67 2.95 23.88 10.84
C THR A 67 2.45 24.38 12.19
N ALA A 68 2.50 25.69 12.40
CA ALA A 68 1.93 26.37 13.56
C ALA A 68 0.50 26.87 13.32
N ASP A 69 -0.04 26.71 12.11
CA ASP A 69 -1.41 27.12 11.76
C ASP A 69 -2.44 26.07 12.23
N GLU A 70 -3.18 26.41 13.30
CA GLU A 70 -4.27 25.61 13.89
C GLU A 70 -5.33 25.16 12.86
N ALA A 71 -5.66 25.99 11.87
CA ALA A 71 -6.64 25.63 10.85
C ALA A 71 -6.11 24.50 9.96
N VAL A 72 -4.82 24.56 9.60
CA VAL A 72 -4.14 23.53 8.80
C VAL A 72 -3.94 22.26 9.61
N ILE A 73 -3.60 22.36 10.90
CA ILE A 73 -3.46 21.20 11.80
C ILE A 73 -4.79 20.45 11.91
N THR A 74 -5.89 21.15 12.17
CA THR A 74 -7.22 20.54 12.33
C THR A 74 -7.67 19.85 11.04
N LEU A 75 -7.47 20.50 9.89
CA LEU A 75 -7.81 19.94 8.58
C LEU A 75 -6.97 18.71 8.24
N GLY A 76 -5.65 18.83 8.38
CA GLY A 76 -4.73 17.74 8.08
C GLY A 76 -4.88 16.56 9.04
N ALA A 77 -5.22 16.79 10.31
CA ALA A 77 -5.39 15.72 11.28
C ALA A 77 -6.60 14.84 10.94
N LYS A 78 -7.68 15.44 10.45
CA LYS A 78 -8.84 14.66 9.95
C LYS A 78 -8.48 13.83 8.72
N VAL A 79 -7.69 14.41 7.81
CA VAL A 79 -7.21 13.71 6.61
C VAL A 79 -6.28 12.55 6.98
N LEU A 80 -5.32 12.77 7.87
CA LEU A 80 -4.41 11.74 8.36
C LEU A 80 -5.15 10.58 9.04
N ARG A 81 -6.25 10.87 9.73
CA ARG A 81 -7.10 9.81 10.30
C ARG A 81 -7.79 8.96 9.23
N ILE A 82 -8.14 9.53 8.08
CA ILE A 82 -8.69 8.76 6.95
C ILE A 82 -7.59 7.90 6.32
N GLU A 83 -6.42 8.48 6.07
CA GLU A 83 -5.23 7.77 5.57
C GLU A 83 -4.80 6.63 6.51
N ALA A 84 -4.93 6.82 7.83
CA ALA A 84 -4.66 5.79 8.82
C ALA A 84 -5.50 4.51 8.61
N PHE A 85 -6.75 4.63 8.14
CA PHE A 85 -7.58 3.47 7.78
C PHE A 85 -7.15 2.83 6.46
N ALA A 86 -6.51 3.57 5.55
CA ALA A 86 -5.99 3.06 4.28
C ALA A 86 -4.61 2.38 4.43
N GLN A 87 -3.89 2.62 5.53
CA GLN A 87 -2.56 2.03 5.77
C GLN A 87 -2.48 0.50 5.69
N PRO A 88 -3.43 -0.29 6.22
CA PRO A 88 -3.41 -1.75 6.06
C PRO A 88 -3.44 -2.16 4.58
N ALA A 89 -4.30 -1.53 3.78
CA ALA A 89 -4.41 -1.79 2.35
C ALA A 89 -3.16 -1.36 1.57
N PHE A 90 -2.51 -0.27 2.02
CA PHE A 90 -1.22 0.16 1.50
C PHE A 90 -0.14 -0.89 1.76
N GLY A 91 -0.04 -1.38 3.00
CA GLY A 91 0.89 -2.45 3.39
C GLY A 91 0.71 -3.69 2.54
N LEU A 92 -0.55 -4.13 2.39
CA LEU A 92 -0.93 -5.27 1.57
C LEU A 92 -0.44 -5.10 0.13
N SER A 93 -0.70 -3.93 -0.48
CA SER A 93 -0.27 -3.61 -1.83
C SER A 93 1.26 -3.67 -1.99
N MET A 94 2.00 -3.01 -1.09
CA MET A 94 3.47 -2.96 -1.12
C MET A 94 4.11 -4.33 -0.95
N LEU A 95 3.56 -5.17 -0.06
CA LEU A 95 4.07 -6.52 0.19
C LEU A 95 3.79 -7.44 -0.99
N THR A 96 2.57 -7.43 -1.53
CA THR A 96 2.24 -8.18 -2.75
C THR A 96 3.14 -7.78 -3.91
N PHE A 97 3.42 -6.48 -4.09
CA PHE A 97 4.35 -6.01 -5.11
C PHE A 97 5.78 -6.48 -4.87
N GLY A 98 6.22 -6.58 -3.61
CA GLY A 98 7.50 -7.18 -3.25
C GLY A 98 7.56 -8.67 -3.64
N ILE A 99 6.53 -9.43 -3.26
CA ILE A 99 6.43 -10.86 -3.56
C ILE A 99 6.44 -11.13 -5.07
N PHE A 100 5.62 -10.40 -5.84
CA PHE A 100 5.58 -10.55 -7.30
C PHE A 100 6.92 -10.20 -7.95
N ARG A 101 7.59 -9.14 -7.49
CA ARG A 101 8.96 -8.83 -7.94
C ARG A 101 9.95 -9.93 -7.60
N GLY A 102 9.85 -10.52 -6.41
CA GLY A 102 10.69 -11.66 -5.99
C GLY A 102 10.46 -12.91 -6.83
N ALA A 103 9.25 -13.10 -7.34
CA ALA A 103 8.89 -14.17 -8.26
C ALA A 103 9.19 -13.86 -9.74
N GLY A 104 9.77 -12.69 -10.06
CA GLY A 104 10.06 -12.25 -11.43
C GLY A 104 8.89 -11.60 -12.17
N ASP A 105 7.70 -11.53 -11.57
CA ASP A 105 6.53 -10.85 -12.15
C ASP A 105 6.54 -9.35 -11.80
N THR A 106 7.24 -8.56 -12.62
CA THR A 106 7.24 -7.10 -12.51
C THR A 106 6.09 -6.44 -13.28
N LYS A 107 5.42 -7.17 -14.17
CA LYS A 107 4.35 -6.63 -15.03
C LYS A 107 3.05 -6.47 -14.25
N SER A 108 2.67 -7.48 -13.46
CA SER A 108 1.47 -7.42 -12.61
C SER A 108 1.45 -6.18 -11.69
N PRO A 109 2.47 -5.91 -10.86
CA PRO A 109 2.47 -4.72 -9.99
C PRO A 109 2.47 -3.40 -10.79
N PHE A 110 3.10 -3.36 -11.96
CA PHE A 110 3.11 -2.19 -12.83
C PHE A 110 1.72 -1.85 -13.39
N PHE A 111 1.03 -2.83 -13.97
CA PHE A 111 -0.32 -2.61 -14.51
C PHE A 111 -1.33 -2.28 -13.42
N ILE A 112 -1.26 -2.94 -12.25
CA ILE A 112 -2.10 -2.58 -11.09
C ILE A 112 -1.84 -1.13 -10.69
N SER A 113 -0.57 -0.74 -10.57
CA SER A 113 -0.14 0.63 -10.21
C SER A 113 -0.73 1.69 -11.15
N ILE A 114 -0.49 1.54 -12.45
CA ILE A 114 -0.96 2.47 -13.47
C ILE A 114 -2.48 2.48 -13.57
N ALA A 115 -3.15 1.32 -13.58
CA ALA A 115 -4.59 1.26 -13.67
C ALA A 115 -5.27 1.97 -12.50
N GLY A 116 -4.81 1.75 -11.26
CA GLY A 116 -5.34 2.48 -10.11
C GLY A 116 -5.11 4.00 -10.23
N MET A 117 -3.90 4.42 -10.63
CA MET A 117 -3.60 5.85 -10.72
C MET A 117 -4.43 6.56 -11.80
N TRP A 118 -4.57 5.95 -12.97
CA TRP A 118 -5.23 6.57 -14.13
C TRP A 118 -6.74 6.35 -14.20
N LEU A 119 -7.24 5.20 -13.75
CA LEU A 119 -8.67 4.86 -13.84
C LEU A 119 -9.44 5.18 -12.56
N VAL A 120 -8.76 5.26 -11.42
CA VAL A 120 -9.41 5.45 -10.12
C VAL A 120 -9.02 6.80 -9.56
N ARG A 121 -7.73 7.01 -9.29
CA ARG A 121 -7.28 8.21 -8.58
C ARG A 121 -7.54 9.50 -9.36
N LEU A 122 -7.14 9.59 -10.63
CA LEU A 122 -7.32 10.80 -11.42
C LEU A 122 -8.80 11.13 -11.72
N PRO A 123 -9.64 10.17 -12.17
CA PRO A 123 -11.05 10.47 -12.44
C PRO A 123 -11.81 10.82 -11.17
N LEU A 124 -11.52 10.14 -10.06
CA LEU A 124 -12.21 10.39 -8.80
C LEU A 124 -11.77 11.72 -8.17
N ALA A 125 -10.48 12.07 -8.25
CA ALA A 125 -10.01 13.39 -7.83
C ALA A 125 -10.62 14.51 -8.68
N TRP A 126 -10.68 14.33 -10.00
CA TRP A 126 -11.33 15.30 -10.90
C TRP A 126 -12.82 15.45 -10.60
N ALA A 127 -13.54 14.33 -10.38
CA ALA A 127 -14.95 14.34 -10.04
C ALA A 127 -15.21 15.04 -8.70
N LEU A 128 -14.44 14.70 -7.65
CA LEU A 128 -14.60 15.31 -6.33
C LEU A 128 -14.20 16.78 -6.28
N LEU A 129 -13.30 17.24 -7.16
CA LEU A 129 -12.96 18.66 -7.30
C LEU A 129 -14.01 19.44 -8.12
N SER A 130 -14.62 18.80 -9.13
CA SER A 130 -15.53 19.48 -10.06
C SER A 130 -16.97 19.51 -9.57
N TYR A 131 -17.42 18.47 -8.88
CA TYR A 131 -18.81 18.32 -8.42
C TYR A 131 -19.01 18.62 -6.93
N THR A 132 -17.93 18.79 -6.17
CA THR A 132 -17.99 18.98 -4.72
C THR A 132 -17.14 20.17 -4.28
N THR A 133 -17.58 20.89 -3.24
CA THR A 133 -16.82 22.01 -2.63
C THR A 133 -15.71 21.55 -1.69
N TRP A 134 -15.41 20.25 -1.65
CA TRP A 134 -14.48 19.64 -0.69
C TRP A 134 -13.01 19.98 -0.94
N GLY A 135 -12.65 20.46 -2.13
CA GLY A 135 -11.30 20.92 -2.44
C GLY A 135 -10.23 19.87 -2.08
N LEU A 136 -9.31 20.22 -1.18
CA LEU A 136 -8.23 19.35 -0.72
C LEU A 136 -8.75 18.02 -0.14
N TRP A 137 -9.86 18.04 0.58
CA TRP A 137 -10.46 16.82 1.15
C TRP A 137 -10.85 15.79 0.09
N GLY A 138 -11.37 16.25 -1.05
CA GLY A 138 -11.74 15.38 -2.16
C GLY A 138 -10.53 14.65 -2.76
N VAL A 139 -9.38 15.32 -2.83
CA VAL A 139 -8.15 14.73 -3.36
C VAL A 139 -7.61 13.63 -2.46
N TRP A 140 -7.61 13.86 -1.14
CA TRP A 140 -7.17 12.84 -0.18
C TRP A 140 -8.14 11.65 -0.09
N LEU A 141 -9.44 11.90 -0.18
CA LEU A 141 -10.42 10.82 -0.24
C LEU A 141 -10.23 9.97 -1.51
N ALA A 142 -9.94 10.62 -2.65
CA ALA A 142 -9.60 9.91 -3.88
C ALA A 142 -8.35 9.05 -3.73
N MET A 143 -7.30 9.56 -3.09
CA MET A 143 -6.08 8.81 -2.80
C MET A 143 -6.34 7.61 -1.87
N ALA A 144 -7.03 7.82 -0.75
CA ALA A 144 -7.36 6.75 0.19
C ALA A 144 -8.20 5.64 -0.47
N SER A 145 -9.15 6.02 -1.33
CA SER A 145 -9.96 5.05 -2.09
C SER A 145 -9.14 4.26 -3.11
N ASP A 146 -8.21 4.90 -3.84
CA ASP A 146 -7.27 4.23 -4.75
C ASP A 146 -6.40 3.21 -3.99
N ILE A 147 -5.80 3.62 -2.86
CA ILE A 147 -4.98 2.74 -2.02
C ILE A 147 -5.79 1.56 -1.51
N THR A 148 -7.03 1.79 -1.07
CA THR A 148 -7.91 0.73 -0.56
C THR A 148 -8.26 -0.26 -1.66
N LEU A 149 -8.70 0.23 -2.83
CA LEU A 149 -9.03 -0.62 -3.97
C LEU A 149 -7.82 -1.40 -4.47
N ARG A 150 -6.65 -0.75 -4.54
CA ARG A 150 -5.38 -1.38 -4.90
C ARG A 150 -5.01 -2.51 -3.94
N GLY A 151 -5.18 -2.30 -2.63
CA GLY A 151 -4.98 -3.35 -1.64
C GLY A 151 -5.87 -4.56 -1.88
N ILE A 152 -7.16 -4.33 -2.16
CA ILE A 152 -8.13 -5.41 -2.47
C ILE A 152 -7.72 -6.15 -3.74
N ILE A 153 -7.36 -5.43 -4.81
CA ILE A 153 -6.89 -6.02 -6.06
C ILE A 153 -5.63 -6.84 -5.83
N CYS A 154 -4.67 -6.33 -5.05
CA CYS A 154 -3.44 -7.04 -4.71
C CYS A 154 -3.71 -8.31 -3.89
N LEU A 155 -4.64 -8.28 -2.95
CA LEU A 155 -5.04 -9.47 -2.19
C LEU A 155 -5.66 -10.53 -3.10
N PHE A 156 -6.57 -10.09 -3.98
CA PHE A 156 -7.22 -10.98 -4.94
C PHE A 156 -6.19 -11.56 -5.92
N ALA A 157 -5.32 -10.71 -6.46
CA ALA A 157 -4.22 -11.13 -7.32
C ALA A 157 -3.33 -12.13 -6.58
N TYR A 158 -2.89 -11.85 -5.35
CA TYR A 158 -2.04 -12.78 -4.60
C TYR A 158 -2.68 -14.16 -4.41
N ARG A 159 -3.99 -14.21 -4.14
CA ARG A 159 -4.75 -15.46 -3.95
C ARG A 159 -5.04 -16.22 -5.24
N HIS A 160 -5.19 -15.53 -6.37
CA HIS A 160 -5.68 -16.12 -7.62
C HIS A 160 -4.68 -16.09 -8.79
N SER A 161 -3.56 -15.36 -8.69
CA SER A 161 -2.68 -15.11 -9.83
C SER A 161 -1.85 -16.31 -10.28
N GLY A 162 -1.91 -17.44 -9.58
CA GLY A 162 -1.05 -18.59 -9.88
C GLY A 162 0.42 -18.17 -9.96
N TRP A 163 0.85 -17.18 -9.16
CA TRP A 163 2.18 -16.57 -9.30
C TRP A 163 3.32 -17.59 -9.15
N LEU A 164 3.07 -18.69 -8.41
CA LEU A 164 3.95 -19.86 -8.32
C LEU A 164 3.99 -20.70 -9.61
N GLU A 165 2.85 -20.82 -10.32
CA GLU A 165 2.75 -21.51 -11.60
C GLU A 165 3.45 -20.72 -12.70
N ARG A 166 3.26 -19.39 -12.74
CA ARG A 166 3.94 -18.49 -13.70
C ARG A 166 5.46 -18.53 -13.61
N TYR A 167 6.02 -18.75 -12.41
CA TYR A 167 7.46 -18.96 -12.24
C TYR A 167 7.92 -20.27 -12.90
N THR A 168 7.09 -21.31 -12.84
CA THR A 168 7.36 -22.65 -13.40
C THR A 168 7.27 -22.69 -14.91
N GLU A 169 6.42 -21.86 -15.52
CA GLU A 169 6.34 -21.78 -16.99
C GLU A 169 7.53 -21.03 -17.60
N GLN A 170 8.25 -20.24 -16.79
CA GLN A 170 9.39 -19.43 -17.24
C GLN A 170 10.76 -20.13 -17.02
N HIS A 171 10.83 -21.20 -16.21
CA HIS A 171 12.05 -21.94 -15.87
C HIS A 171 11.78 -23.44 -15.76
#